data_AF-A0A7L4NVM9-F1
#
_entry.id   AF-A0A7L4NVM9-F1
#
_cell.length_a   1.000
_cell.length_b   1.000
_cell.length_c   1.000
_cell.angle_alpha   90.00
_cell.angle_beta   90.00
_cell.angle_gamma   90.00
#
_symmetry.space_group_name_H-M   'P 1'
#
loop_
_entity.id
_entity.type
_entity.pdbx_description
1 polymer ?
#
loop_
_entity_poly.entity_id
_entity_poly.type
_entity_poly.pdbx_seq_one_letter_code
_entity_poly.pdbx_strand_id
1 'polypeptide(L)'
;MARRSYVVVVVLILAVALIFSILYINPSFNNSQEQKSRLQEANISIIFTGDVMLGPRVGTALAAGQNVFADLKPMFEKSDLVVVNLEAPFTNSNQNWKQVIPFKANPQFAHYLKDNSIDVATLANNHIMDYGPTGLHDTITALKENNVSYVGAGENIDEASQPLYYKVNNVTIAILSFYDNTTFPFDPTTQVQAATDSRPGYAPMNWDLIKKSIATARNNSDLVVVCFHYGVEYSLWHDESQEEVSRKSIDEGADLIIGNHPHVTQEIEMYKGKLIFYSLGNTVFYDLTAGSPNNIIVEYKVTNGTAQTIIHPILVYNYAPHIMDDQRANAFLKSIEDKSNVNMTIENGLGIIDIGKL
;
A
#
# COMPACT_ATOMS: atom_id res chain seq x y z
N MET A 1 -44.04 37.19 -42.02
CA MET A 1 -44.26 35.99 -41.18
C MET A 1 -43.00 35.12 -41.02
N ALA A 2 -42.19 34.89 -42.05
CA ALA A 2 -41.03 33.98 -42.00
C ALA A 2 -39.92 34.32 -40.97
N ARG A 3 -39.67 35.61 -40.66
CA ARG A 3 -38.63 36.02 -39.69
C ARG A 3 -38.94 35.67 -38.23
N ARG A 4 -40.21 35.62 -37.83
CA ARG A 4 -40.59 35.24 -36.45
C ARG A 4 -40.44 33.74 -36.22
N SER A 5 -40.69 32.92 -37.23
CA SER A 5 -40.54 31.46 -37.15
C SER A 5 -39.08 31.04 -36.99
N TYR A 6 -38.14 31.72 -37.64
CA TYR A 6 -36.70 31.44 -37.51
C TYR A 6 -36.16 31.69 -36.09
N VAL A 7 -36.57 32.80 -35.45
CA VAL A 7 -36.11 33.14 -34.10
C VAL A 7 -36.61 32.11 -33.08
N VAL A 8 -37.85 31.64 -33.22
CA VAL A 8 -38.42 30.60 -32.33
C VAL A 8 -37.69 29.27 -32.47
N VAL A 9 -37.34 28.86 -33.69
CA VAL A 9 -36.58 27.63 -33.95
C VAL A 9 -35.17 27.71 -33.37
N VAL A 10 -34.47 28.84 -33.51
CA VAL A 10 -33.11 29.03 -32.96
C VAL A 10 -33.13 29.01 -31.43
N VAL A 11 -34.12 29.66 -30.79
CA VAL A 11 -34.27 29.65 -29.32
C VAL A 11 -34.58 28.24 -28.81
N LEU A 12 -35.42 27.47 -29.51
CA LEU A 12 -35.70 26.07 -29.17
C LEU A 12 -34.46 25.18 -29.30
N ILE A 13 -33.65 25.35 -30.36
CA ILE A 13 -32.40 24.60 -30.53
C ILE A 13 -31.40 24.93 -29.42
N LEU A 14 -31.25 26.21 -29.07
CA LEU A 14 -30.37 26.63 -27.97
C LEU A 14 -30.87 26.15 -26.61
N ALA A 15 -32.19 26.16 -26.36
CA ALA A 15 -32.77 25.64 -25.13
C ALA A 15 -32.60 24.11 -25.02
N VAL A 16 -32.79 23.37 -26.12
CA VAL A 16 -32.55 21.92 -26.16
C VAL A 16 -31.06 21.63 -25.99
N ALA A 17 -30.16 22.37 -26.63
CA ALA A 17 -28.72 22.22 -26.43
C ALA A 17 -28.28 22.55 -24.99
N LEU A 18 -28.89 23.56 -24.36
CA LEU A 18 -28.66 23.89 -22.96
C LEU A 18 -29.17 22.79 -22.03
N ILE A 19 -30.39 22.28 -22.26
CA ILE A 19 -30.96 21.15 -21.51
C ILE A 19 -30.11 19.89 -21.71
N PHE A 20 -29.64 19.61 -22.92
CA PHE A 20 -28.70 18.52 -23.18
C PHE A 20 -27.37 18.74 -22.48
N SER A 21 -26.84 19.96 -22.41
CA SER A 21 -25.60 20.26 -21.66
C SER A 21 -25.78 20.17 -20.14
N ILE A 22 -26.99 20.43 -19.62
CA ILE A 22 -27.35 20.27 -18.20
C ILE A 22 -27.60 18.79 -17.87
N LEU A 23 -28.17 18.02 -18.80
CA LEU A 23 -28.35 16.56 -18.65
C LEU A 23 -27.04 15.78 -18.90
N TYR A 24 -26.10 16.35 -19.67
CA TYR A 24 -24.70 15.93 -19.80
C TYR A 24 -23.78 16.70 -18.84
N ILE A 25 -24.28 17.13 -17.67
CA ILE A 25 -23.37 17.42 -16.55
C ILE A 25 -22.59 16.14 -16.30
N ASN A 26 -21.29 16.19 -16.62
CA ASN A 26 -20.38 15.05 -16.66
C ASN A 26 -20.56 14.16 -15.41
N PRO A 27 -20.94 12.87 -15.56
CA PRO A 27 -21.01 11.93 -14.44
C PRO A 27 -19.72 11.90 -13.62
N SER A 28 -18.57 12.12 -14.26
CA SER A 28 -17.26 12.25 -13.61
C SER A 28 -17.15 13.48 -12.71
N PHE A 29 -17.75 14.62 -13.09
CA PHE A 29 -17.75 15.83 -12.27
C PHE A 29 -18.60 15.63 -11.01
N ASN A 30 -19.81 15.08 -11.14
CA ASN A 30 -20.67 14.79 -9.98
C ASN A 30 -20.03 13.76 -9.04
N ASN A 31 -19.44 12.69 -9.59
CA ASN A 31 -18.71 11.69 -8.78
C ASN A 31 -17.54 12.34 -8.03
N SER A 32 -16.77 13.22 -8.67
CA SER A 32 -15.65 13.91 -8.00
C SER A 32 -16.10 14.84 -6.86
N GLN A 33 -17.27 15.49 -6.98
CA GLN A 33 -17.82 16.32 -5.90
C GLN A 33 -18.34 15.47 -4.74
N GLU A 34 -19.01 14.37 -5.03
CA GLU A 34 -19.46 13.43 -4.00
C GLU A 34 -18.29 12.78 -3.26
N GLN A 35 -17.22 12.37 -3.98
CA GLN A 35 -16.00 11.82 -3.38
C GLN A 35 -15.37 12.81 -2.40
N LYS A 36 -15.20 14.08 -2.82
CA LYS A 36 -14.68 15.14 -1.96
C LYS A 36 -15.55 15.37 -0.72
N SER A 37 -16.88 15.40 -0.90
CA SER A 37 -17.81 15.57 0.22
C SER A 37 -17.68 14.45 1.25
N ARG A 38 -17.50 13.19 0.81
CA ARG A 38 -17.34 12.05 1.73
C ARG A 38 -16.05 12.16 2.54
N LEU A 39 -14.93 12.53 1.91
CA LEU A 39 -13.67 12.73 2.62
C LEU A 39 -13.73 13.91 3.60
N GLN A 40 -14.45 14.97 3.28
CA GLN A 40 -14.56 16.16 4.14
C GLN A 40 -15.30 15.91 5.46
N GLU A 41 -16.15 14.88 5.50
CA GLU A 41 -16.88 14.45 6.71
C GLU A 41 -16.27 13.18 7.33
N ALA A 42 -15.21 12.64 6.73
CA ALA A 42 -14.63 11.38 7.13
C ALA A 42 -13.91 11.47 8.47
N ASN A 43 -14.06 10.39 9.24
CA ASN A 43 -13.23 10.06 10.38
C ASN A 43 -12.73 8.63 10.16
N ILE A 44 -11.52 8.49 9.64
CA ILE A 44 -10.91 7.19 9.31
C ILE A 44 -9.45 7.15 9.77
N SER A 45 -8.98 5.96 10.14
CA SER A 45 -7.58 5.65 10.44
C SER A 45 -7.15 4.39 9.69
N ILE A 46 -6.08 4.52 8.90
CA ILE A 46 -5.51 3.45 8.08
C ILE A 46 -4.06 3.25 8.49
N ILE A 47 -3.68 2.03 8.83
CA ILE A 47 -2.31 1.68 9.19
C ILE A 47 -1.62 0.95 8.03
N PHE A 48 -0.39 1.35 7.75
CA PHE A 48 0.54 0.69 6.84
C PHE A 48 1.80 0.29 7.60
N THR A 49 2.25 -0.95 7.38
CA THR A 49 3.45 -1.49 8.02
C THR A 49 4.60 -1.69 7.04
N GLY A 50 5.78 -1.88 7.62
CA GLY A 50 6.92 -2.45 6.92
C GLY A 50 6.70 -3.92 6.51
N ASP A 51 7.80 -4.55 6.09
CA ASP A 51 7.85 -5.94 5.66
C ASP A 51 7.46 -6.90 6.79
N VAL A 52 6.55 -7.82 6.47
CA VAL A 52 6.06 -8.87 7.35
C VAL A 52 6.42 -10.22 6.76
N MET A 53 7.33 -10.91 7.44
CA MET A 53 7.80 -12.22 7.08
C MET A 53 7.47 -13.23 8.17
N LEU A 54 6.39 -13.99 7.97
CA LEU A 54 5.96 -15.05 8.91
C LEU A 54 6.67 -16.40 8.69
N GLY A 55 7.67 -16.39 7.79
CA GLY A 55 8.53 -17.51 7.44
C GLY A 55 9.93 -17.40 8.06
N PRO A 56 10.90 -18.07 7.46
CA PRO A 56 11.97 -18.81 8.16
C PRO A 56 11.85 -18.90 9.70
N ARG A 57 12.73 -18.19 10.43
CA ARG A 57 12.88 -18.27 11.88
C ARG A 57 11.66 -17.75 12.65
N VAL A 58 10.88 -16.83 12.06
CA VAL A 58 9.63 -16.34 12.64
C VAL A 58 8.65 -17.50 12.81
N GLY A 59 8.59 -18.42 11.84
CA GLY A 59 7.75 -19.61 11.94
C GLY A 59 8.09 -20.51 13.14
N THR A 60 9.36 -20.56 13.57
CA THR A 60 9.76 -21.26 14.80
C THR A 60 9.23 -20.57 16.06
N ALA A 61 9.29 -19.23 16.09
CA ALA A 61 8.73 -18.44 17.19
C ALA A 61 7.21 -18.61 17.30
N LEU A 62 6.50 -18.56 16.17
CA LEU A 62 5.05 -18.79 16.10
C LEU A 62 4.68 -20.21 16.55
N ALA A 63 5.43 -21.23 16.12
CA ALA A 63 5.23 -22.61 16.57
C ALA A 63 5.41 -22.79 18.09
N ALA A 64 6.27 -21.96 18.70
CA ALA A 64 6.48 -21.92 20.15
C ALA A 64 5.42 -21.09 20.89
N GLY A 65 4.43 -20.52 20.18
CA GLY A 65 3.34 -19.74 20.76
C GLY A 65 3.64 -18.25 20.95
N GLN A 66 4.75 -17.73 20.41
CA GLN A 66 5.02 -16.29 20.44
C GLN A 66 4.00 -15.55 19.56
N ASN A 67 3.30 -14.55 20.10
CA ASN A 67 2.55 -13.62 19.29
C ASN A 67 3.47 -12.46 18.84
N VAL A 68 3.91 -12.51 17.58
CA VAL A 68 4.86 -11.54 17.01
C VAL A 68 4.25 -10.17 16.72
N PHE A 69 2.95 -9.97 16.91
CA PHE A 69 2.29 -8.67 16.74
C PHE A 69 1.74 -8.09 18.05
N ALA A 70 2.01 -8.74 19.19
CA ALA A 70 1.37 -8.41 20.47
C ALA A 70 1.45 -6.92 20.85
N ASP A 71 2.61 -6.28 20.64
CA ASP A 71 2.84 -4.87 20.97
C ASP A 71 2.08 -3.91 20.05
N LEU A 72 1.76 -4.33 18.83
CA LEU A 72 1.05 -3.51 17.84
C LEU A 72 -0.46 -3.72 17.86
N LYS A 73 -0.92 -4.88 18.34
CA LYS A 73 -2.34 -5.26 18.38
C LYS A 73 -3.25 -4.16 18.97
N PRO A 74 -2.91 -3.50 20.09
CA PRO A 74 -3.76 -2.43 20.64
C PRO A 74 -3.93 -1.22 19.73
N MET A 75 -2.96 -0.94 18.85
CA MET A 75 -3.04 0.12 17.85
C MET A 75 -3.87 -0.35 16.64
N PHE A 76 -3.61 -1.57 16.17
CA PHE A 76 -4.31 -2.18 15.03
C PHE A 76 -5.82 -2.35 15.31
N GLU A 77 -6.21 -2.73 16.54
CA GLU A 77 -7.62 -2.83 16.95
C GLU A 77 -8.37 -1.49 16.96
N LYS A 78 -7.66 -0.35 16.99
CA LYS A 78 -8.25 1.00 17.01
C LYS A 78 -8.32 1.64 15.63
N SER A 79 -7.62 1.09 14.64
CA SER A 79 -7.69 1.55 13.25
C SER A 79 -8.84 0.88 12.50
N ASP A 80 -9.31 1.52 11.44
CA ASP A 80 -10.39 0.99 10.60
C ASP A 80 -9.88 0.00 9.54
N LEU A 81 -8.59 0.07 9.22
CA LEU A 81 -7.93 -0.74 8.20
C LEU A 81 -6.45 -0.89 8.52
N VAL A 82 -5.94 -2.12 8.53
CA VAL A 82 -4.51 -2.42 8.64
C VAL A 82 -4.01 -3.16 7.39
N VAL A 83 -2.98 -2.61 6.75
CA VAL A 83 -2.35 -3.11 5.53
C VAL A 83 -0.89 -3.47 5.80
N VAL A 84 -0.50 -4.69 5.44
CA VAL A 84 0.88 -5.19 5.60
C VAL A 84 1.48 -5.63 4.27
N ASN A 85 2.81 -5.50 4.11
CA ASN A 85 3.52 -6.19 3.04
C ASN A 85 3.87 -7.61 3.47
N LEU A 86 3.18 -8.62 2.92
CA LEU A 86 3.43 -10.03 3.24
C LEU A 86 4.50 -10.58 2.30
N GLU A 87 5.73 -10.66 2.80
CA GLU A 87 6.93 -10.97 2.02
C GLU A 87 7.40 -12.43 2.18
N ALA A 88 6.46 -13.33 2.43
CA ALA A 88 6.71 -14.76 2.34
C ALA A 88 5.43 -15.48 1.91
N PRO A 89 5.50 -16.37 0.90
CA PRO A 89 4.35 -17.16 0.51
C PRO A 89 4.01 -18.15 1.63
N PHE A 90 2.72 -18.30 1.91
CA PHE A 90 2.21 -19.41 2.70
C PHE A 90 2.13 -20.64 1.82
N THR A 91 2.97 -21.65 2.07
CA THR A 91 2.89 -22.90 1.31
C THR A 91 3.52 -24.07 2.04
N ASN A 92 2.96 -25.26 1.82
CA ASN A 92 3.56 -26.53 2.23
C ASN A 92 4.42 -27.16 1.13
N SER A 93 4.53 -26.51 -0.04
CA SER A 93 5.36 -26.96 -1.14
C SER A 93 6.82 -27.09 -0.71
N ASN A 94 7.48 -28.12 -1.25
CA ASN A 94 8.91 -28.34 -1.12
C ASN A 94 9.64 -28.09 -2.46
N GLN A 95 8.96 -27.53 -3.45
CA GLN A 95 9.50 -27.21 -4.76
C GLN A 95 9.60 -25.69 -4.92
N ASN A 96 10.73 -25.13 -4.51
CA ASN A 96 11.04 -23.72 -4.72
C ASN A 96 11.47 -23.48 -6.18
N TRP A 97 10.98 -22.38 -6.75
CA TRP A 97 11.41 -21.85 -8.05
C TRP A 97 12.62 -20.93 -7.85
N LYS A 98 12.57 -20.04 -6.86
CA LYS A 98 13.70 -19.19 -6.47
C LYS A 98 14.79 -20.01 -5.81
N GLN A 99 16.00 -19.96 -6.36
CA GLN A 99 17.12 -20.78 -5.90
C GLN A 99 17.93 -20.11 -4.80
N VAL A 100 17.96 -18.77 -4.79
CA VAL A 100 18.70 -17.97 -3.82
C VAL A 100 17.74 -17.47 -2.77
N ILE A 101 17.90 -17.96 -1.54
CA ILE A 101 17.14 -17.56 -0.35
C ILE A 101 15.61 -17.67 -0.58
N PRO A 102 15.07 -18.88 -0.82
CA PRO A 102 13.63 -19.06 -0.90
C PRO A 102 12.99 -18.93 0.49
N PHE A 103 12.04 -18.01 0.62
CA PHE A 103 11.21 -17.86 1.82
C PHE A 103 9.90 -18.61 1.67
N LYS A 104 9.47 -19.19 2.80
CA LYS A 104 8.13 -19.73 2.98
C LYS A 104 7.68 -19.58 4.42
N ALA A 105 6.39 -19.30 4.58
CA ALA A 105 5.68 -19.43 5.83
C ALA A 105 4.79 -20.68 5.80
N ASN A 106 4.59 -21.32 6.95
CA ASN A 106 3.61 -22.41 7.04
C ASN A 106 2.20 -21.81 6.97
N PRO A 107 1.30 -22.29 6.06
CA PRO A 107 -0.06 -21.78 5.94
C PRO A 107 -0.86 -21.76 7.25
N GLN A 108 -0.54 -22.66 8.19
CA GLN A 108 -1.19 -22.69 9.49
C GLN A 108 -1.03 -21.37 10.27
N PHE A 109 -0.02 -20.54 9.97
CA PHE A 109 0.22 -19.27 10.64
C PHE A 109 -0.52 -18.08 10.02
N ALA A 110 -1.26 -18.27 8.92
CA ALA A 110 -2.03 -17.18 8.30
C ALA A 110 -3.06 -16.57 9.27
N HIS A 111 -3.60 -17.34 10.22
CA HIS A 111 -4.53 -16.83 11.24
C HIS A 111 -3.93 -15.72 12.12
N TYR A 112 -2.60 -15.70 12.34
CA TYR A 112 -1.95 -14.65 13.11
C TYR A 112 -2.16 -13.26 12.52
N LEU A 113 -2.37 -13.15 11.21
CA LEU A 113 -2.71 -11.88 10.59
C LEU A 113 -4.07 -11.39 11.13
N LYS A 114 -5.13 -12.20 11.00
CA LYS A 114 -6.47 -11.78 11.41
C LYS A 114 -6.63 -11.66 12.92
N ASP A 115 -6.00 -12.54 13.69
CA ASP A 115 -6.01 -12.50 15.16
C ASP A 115 -5.39 -11.22 15.75
N ASN A 116 -4.58 -10.53 14.96
CA ASN A 116 -3.97 -9.25 15.30
C ASN A 116 -4.56 -8.08 14.50
N SER A 117 -5.79 -8.22 13.99
CA SER A 117 -6.53 -7.16 13.29
C SER A 117 -5.88 -6.67 12.00
N ILE A 118 -5.13 -7.54 11.30
CA ILE A 118 -4.67 -7.25 9.95
C ILE A 118 -5.77 -7.60 8.96
N ASP A 119 -6.08 -6.68 8.04
CA ASP A 119 -7.20 -6.81 7.11
C ASP A 119 -6.74 -7.06 5.67
N VAL A 120 -5.59 -6.50 5.27
CA VAL A 120 -5.08 -6.56 3.90
C VAL A 120 -3.60 -6.93 3.87
N ALA A 121 -3.24 -7.87 2.99
CA ALA A 121 -1.86 -8.18 2.63
C ALA A 121 -1.54 -7.72 1.19
N THR A 122 -0.50 -6.91 1.01
CA THR A 122 0.08 -6.68 -0.32
C THR A 122 1.01 -7.84 -0.67
N LEU A 123 0.89 -8.35 -1.88
CA LEU A 123 1.60 -9.55 -2.35
C LEU A 123 2.58 -9.26 -3.50
N ALA A 124 2.54 -8.07 -4.11
CA ALA A 124 3.52 -7.73 -5.14
C ALA A 124 4.87 -7.45 -4.48
N ASN A 125 5.70 -8.49 -4.36
CA ASN A 125 7.07 -8.42 -3.88
C ASN A 125 7.94 -9.52 -4.52
N ASN A 126 9.23 -9.45 -4.26
CA ASN A 126 10.25 -10.37 -4.77
C ASN A 126 10.15 -11.81 -4.23
N HIS A 127 9.31 -12.07 -3.23
CA HIS A 127 9.22 -13.37 -2.55
C HIS A 127 7.93 -14.16 -2.81
N ILE A 128 6.85 -13.51 -3.27
CA ILE A 128 5.56 -14.18 -3.47
C ILE A 128 5.62 -15.37 -4.44
N MET A 129 6.58 -15.34 -5.38
CA MET A 129 6.78 -16.38 -6.39
C MET A 129 7.91 -17.37 -6.04
N ASP A 130 8.42 -17.37 -4.80
CA ASP A 130 9.52 -18.25 -4.40
C ASP A 130 9.22 -19.74 -4.61
N TYR A 131 7.94 -20.12 -4.50
CA TYR A 131 7.41 -21.47 -4.74
C TYR A 131 6.51 -21.53 -5.97
N GLY A 132 6.67 -20.57 -6.88
CA GLY A 132 5.95 -20.47 -8.14
C GLY A 132 4.42 -20.33 -7.96
N PRO A 133 3.65 -20.69 -9.00
CA PRO A 133 2.19 -20.65 -8.99
C PRO A 133 1.56 -21.41 -7.82
N THR A 134 2.15 -22.53 -7.40
CA THR A 134 1.67 -23.29 -6.24
C THR A 134 1.78 -22.47 -4.96
N GLY A 135 2.94 -21.83 -4.72
CA GLY A 135 3.12 -20.98 -3.56
C GLY A 135 2.16 -19.79 -3.52
N LEU A 136 1.97 -19.13 -4.66
CA LEU A 136 1.00 -18.03 -4.79
C LEU A 136 -0.44 -18.50 -4.53
N HIS A 137 -0.85 -19.61 -5.14
CA HIS A 137 -2.20 -20.16 -4.97
C HIS A 137 -2.48 -20.58 -3.52
N ASP A 138 -1.53 -21.28 -2.89
CA ASP A 138 -1.60 -21.64 -1.47
C ASP A 138 -1.72 -20.39 -0.59
N THR A 139 -0.97 -19.34 -0.92
CA THR A 139 -1.00 -18.06 -0.19
C THR A 139 -2.36 -17.39 -0.28
N ILE A 140 -2.90 -17.24 -1.50
CA ILE A 140 -4.23 -16.67 -1.73
C ILE A 140 -5.31 -17.48 -0.98
N THR A 141 -5.19 -18.82 -1.00
CA THR A 141 -6.13 -19.70 -0.29
C THR A 141 -6.05 -19.49 1.21
N ALA A 142 -4.85 -19.49 1.79
CA ALA A 142 -4.65 -19.27 3.22
C ALA A 142 -5.18 -17.91 3.69
N LEU A 143 -4.98 -16.84 2.90
CA LEU A 143 -5.50 -15.51 3.21
C LEU A 143 -7.03 -15.48 3.19
N LYS A 144 -7.66 -16.07 2.16
CA LYS A 144 -9.12 -16.17 2.04
C LYS A 144 -9.74 -16.95 3.20
N GLU A 145 -9.16 -18.09 3.57
CA GLU A 145 -9.64 -18.92 4.68
C GLU A 145 -9.56 -18.20 6.03
N ASN A 146 -8.64 -17.25 6.18
CA ASN A 146 -8.46 -16.46 7.40
C ASN A 146 -9.09 -15.06 7.32
N ASN A 147 -9.93 -14.78 6.32
CA ASN A 147 -10.60 -13.49 6.12
C ASN A 147 -9.65 -12.29 6.04
N VAL A 148 -8.50 -12.49 5.39
CA VAL A 148 -7.54 -11.43 5.06
C VAL A 148 -7.62 -11.18 3.55
N SER A 149 -7.92 -9.93 3.17
CA SER A 149 -7.93 -9.53 1.76
C SER A 149 -6.52 -9.39 1.23
N TYR A 150 -6.35 -9.41 -0.09
CA TYR A 150 -5.03 -9.25 -0.70
C TYR A 150 -5.08 -8.43 -1.98
N VAL A 151 -3.92 -7.92 -2.40
CA VAL A 151 -3.74 -7.16 -3.64
C VAL A 151 -2.31 -7.34 -4.19
N GLY A 152 -2.14 -7.15 -5.50
CA GLY A 152 -0.82 -7.15 -6.14
C GLY A 152 -0.37 -8.51 -6.70
N ALA A 153 -1.23 -9.52 -6.66
CA ALA A 153 -0.97 -10.82 -7.30
C ALA A 153 -2.30 -11.50 -7.67
N GLY A 154 -2.28 -12.39 -8.66
CA GLY A 154 -3.48 -13.05 -9.17
C GLY A 154 -3.19 -14.16 -10.18
N GLU A 155 -4.24 -14.76 -10.73
CA GLU A 155 -4.12 -15.85 -11.71
C GLU A 155 -3.67 -15.37 -13.10
N ASN A 156 -3.75 -14.05 -13.34
CA ASN A 156 -3.34 -13.36 -14.55
C ASN A 156 -3.07 -11.88 -14.26
N ILE A 157 -2.60 -11.13 -15.26
CA ILE A 157 -2.21 -9.73 -15.11
C ILE A 157 -3.37 -8.80 -14.78
N ASP A 158 -4.57 -9.08 -15.27
CA ASP A 158 -5.76 -8.26 -14.97
C ASP A 158 -6.15 -8.41 -13.50
N GLU A 159 -6.16 -9.64 -12.96
CA GLU A 159 -6.39 -9.89 -11.54
C GLU A 159 -5.28 -9.31 -10.65
N ALA A 160 -4.01 -9.53 -11.03
CA ALA A 160 -2.89 -9.07 -10.21
C ALA A 160 -2.85 -7.55 -10.06
N SER A 161 -3.22 -6.81 -11.11
CA SER A 161 -3.20 -5.35 -11.17
C SER A 161 -4.53 -4.67 -10.76
N GLN A 162 -5.54 -5.46 -10.40
CA GLN A 162 -6.85 -4.95 -10.01
C GLN A 162 -6.75 -4.21 -8.66
N PRO A 163 -7.32 -2.99 -8.53
CA PRO A 163 -7.42 -2.34 -7.24
C PRO A 163 -8.28 -3.15 -6.27
N LEU A 164 -7.80 -3.32 -5.03
CA LEU A 164 -8.66 -3.75 -3.93
C LEU A 164 -9.43 -2.53 -3.43
N TYR A 165 -10.76 -2.65 -3.37
CA TYR A 165 -11.62 -1.61 -2.78
C TYR A 165 -12.04 -2.02 -1.38
N TYR A 166 -11.61 -1.26 -0.39
CA TYR A 166 -11.96 -1.44 1.02
C TYR A 166 -12.85 -0.30 1.48
N LYS A 167 -13.99 -0.60 2.09
CA LYS A 167 -14.96 0.41 2.50
C LYS A 167 -14.91 0.60 4.01
N VAL A 168 -14.60 1.83 4.43
CA VAL A 168 -14.67 2.28 5.83
C VAL A 168 -15.77 3.33 5.92
N ASN A 169 -16.83 3.05 6.66
CA ASN A 169 -18.02 3.90 6.71
C ASN A 169 -18.59 4.18 5.30
N ASN A 170 -18.65 5.45 4.89
CA ASN A 170 -19.03 5.85 3.54
C ASN A 170 -17.83 6.03 2.59
N VAL A 171 -16.60 5.96 3.08
CA VAL A 171 -15.38 6.18 2.30
C VAL A 171 -14.90 4.86 1.68
N THR A 172 -14.64 4.87 0.37
CA THR A 172 -14.00 3.76 -0.35
C THR A 172 -12.52 4.07 -0.56
N ILE A 173 -11.67 3.19 -0.06
CA ILE A 173 -10.22 3.23 -0.21
C ILE A 173 -9.84 2.22 -1.28
N ALA A 174 -9.15 2.65 -2.33
CA ALA A 174 -8.53 1.75 -3.29
C ALA A 174 -7.07 1.54 -2.92
N ILE A 175 -6.63 0.29 -2.90
CA ILE A 175 -5.25 -0.11 -2.65
C ILE A 175 -4.74 -0.81 -3.91
N LEU A 176 -3.55 -0.42 -4.34
CA LEU A 176 -2.81 -1.02 -5.44
C LEU A 176 -1.45 -1.47 -4.93
N SER A 177 -0.88 -2.51 -5.54
CA SER A 177 0.44 -3.00 -5.16
C SER A 177 1.21 -3.46 -6.39
N PHE A 178 2.47 -3.03 -6.52
CA PHE A 178 3.35 -3.37 -7.64
C PHE A 178 4.77 -3.66 -7.16
N TYR A 179 5.45 -4.56 -7.88
CA TYR A 179 6.83 -4.94 -7.61
C TYR A 179 7.76 -4.57 -8.77
N ASP A 180 8.85 -3.86 -8.49
CA ASP A 180 9.91 -3.61 -9.46
C ASP A 180 10.75 -4.88 -9.66
N ASN A 181 10.67 -5.51 -10.82
CA ASN A 181 11.48 -6.70 -11.13
C ASN A 181 12.65 -6.41 -12.07
N THR A 182 12.97 -5.14 -12.31
CA THR A 182 13.93 -4.69 -13.33
C THR A 182 15.25 -4.20 -12.76
N THR A 183 15.23 -3.72 -11.52
CA THR A 183 16.41 -3.17 -10.82
C THR A 183 17.18 -4.23 -10.01
N PHE A 184 16.68 -5.47 -9.95
CA PHE A 184 17.27 -6.58 -9.20
C PHE A 184 18.13 -7.51 -10.07
N PRO A 185 19.48 -7.44 -10.00
CA PRO A 185 20.36 -8.28 -10.83
C PRO A 185 20.42 -9.75 -10.38
N PHE A 186 19.88 -10.10 -9.21
CA PHE A 186 20.00 -11.43 -8.59
C PHE A 186 18.75 -12.30 -8.68
N ASP A 187 17.60 -11.72 -9.03
CA ASP A 187 16.37 -12.47 -9.30
C ASP A 187 16.22 -12.64 -10.81
N PRO A 188 16.73 -13.75 -11.39
CA PRO A 188 16.49 -14.01 -12.79
C PRO A 188 14.97 -14.06 -13.00
N THR A 189 14.48 -13.30 -13.99
CA THR A 189 13.04 -13.18 -14.33
C THR A 189 12.35 -14.52 -14.58
N THR A 190 13.11 -15.60 -14.74
CA THR A 190 12.64 -16.97 -14.84
C THR A 190 12.20 -17.58 -13.51
N GLN A 191 12.67 -17.07 -12.37
CA GLN A 191 12.39 -17.60 -11.03
C GLN A 191 11.34 -16.79 -10.27
N VAL A 192 11.35 -15.46 -10.43
CA VAL A 192 10.38 -14.54 -9.80
C VAL A 192 9.49 -13.94 -10.90
N GLN A 193 8.47 -14.69 -11.31
CA GLN A 193 7.70 -14.39 -12.51
C GLN A 193 6.52 -13.46 -12.26
N ALA A 194 6.48 -12.34 -12.98
CA ALA A 194 5.31 -11.48 -13.05
C ALA A 194 4.13 -12.22 -13.72
N ALA A 195 2.91 -11.79 -13.35
CA ALA A 195 1.69 -12.24 -14.01
C ALA A 195 1.70 -11.84 -15.51
N THR A 196 1.01 -12.64 -16.32
CA THR A 196 0.73 -12.34 -17.74
C THR A 196 -0.73 -12.63 -18.02
N ASP A 197 -1.19 -12.44 -19.25
CA ASP A 197 -2.58 -12.75 -19.66
C ASP A 197 -3.00 -14.20 -19.35
N SER A 198 -2.03 -15.14 -19.32
CA SER A 198 -2.31 -16.56 -19.14
C SER A 198 -1.46 -17.23 -18.06
N ARG A 199 -0.84 -16.45 -17.17
CA ARG A 199 0.03 -17.00 -16.12
C ARG A 199 -0.14 -16.24 -14.81
N PRO A 200 -0.25 -16.96 -13.68
CA PRO A 200 -0.29 -16.35 -12.36
C PRO A 200 1.03 -15.67 -12.00
N GLY A 201 0.95 -14.67 -11.14
CA GLY A 201 2.11 -13.95 -10.61
C GLY A 201 1.75 -12.65 -9.91
N TYR A 202 2.77 -11.86 -9.57
CA TYR A 202 2.61 -10.51 -9.06
C TYR A 202 2.32 -9.49 -10.17
N ALA A 203 1.78 -8.33 -9.77
CA ALA A 203 1.66 -7.17 -10.63
C ALA A 203 3.04 -6.47 -10.77
N PRO A 204 3.63 -6.43 -11.98
CA PRO A 204 4.93 -5.79 -12.18
C PRO A 204 4.80 -4.27 -12.15
N MET A 205 5.89 -3.59 -11.78
CA MET A 205 6.03 -2.14 -11.87
C MET A 205 6.19 -1.71 -13.35
N ASN A 206 5.11 -1.91 -14.12
CA ASN A 206 5.01 -1.49 -15.51
C ASN A 206 4.18 -0.20 -15.58
N TRP A 207 4.73 0.87 -16.15
CA TRP A 207 4.11 2.18 -16.10
C TRP A 207 2.71 2.25 -16.73
N ASP A 208 2.49 1.62 -17.88
CA ASP A 208 1.19 1.65 -18.55
C ASP A 208 0.11 0.92 -17.72
N LEU A 209 0.51 -0.18 -17.06
CA LEU A 209 -0.33 -0.92 -16.14
C LEU A 209 -0.67 -0.08 -14.90
N ILE A 210 0.34 0.51 -14.25
CA ILE A 210 0.18 1.37 -13.06
C ILE A 210 -0.79 2.51 -13.37
N LYS A 211 -0.54 3.24 -14.47
CA LYS A 211 -1.38 4.35 -14.91
C LYS A 211 -2.83 3.92 -15.14
N LYS A 212 -3.06 2.81 -15.83
CA LYS A 212 -4.41 2.25 -16.07
C LYS A 212 -5.09 1.86 -14.74
N SER A 213 -4.35 1.23 -13.83
CA SER A 213 -4.88 0.81 -12.53
C SER A 213 -5.21 2.00 -11.62
N ILE A 214 -4.38 3.05 -11.58
CA ILE A 214 -4.66 4.29 -10.84
C ILE A 214 -5.90 4.98 -11.41
N ALA A 215 -6.01 5.09 -12.75
CA ALA A 215 -7.20 5.67 -13.38
C ALA A 215 -8.47 4.87 -13.04
N THR A 216 -8.37 3.54 -13.01
CA THR A 216 -9.49 2.66 -12.61
C THR A 216 -9.86 2.87 -11.14
N ALA A 217 -8.87 2.86 -10.25
CA ALA A 217 -9.05 3.08 -8.83
C ALA A 217 -9.71 4.44 -8.57
N ARG A 218 -9.18 5.50 -9.18
CA ARG A 218 -9.63 6.87 -8.96
C ARG A 218 -11.10 7.09 -9.31
N ASN A 219 -11.58 6.42 -10.36
CA ASN A 219 -12.98 6.50 -10.79
C ASN A 219 -13.95 5.80 -9.81
N ASN A 220 -13.45 4.89 -8.97
CA ASN A 220 -14.27 4.01 -8.14
C ASN A 220 -13.98 4.14 -6.63
N SER A 221 -13.12 5.07 -6.21
CA SER A 221 -12.76 5.27 -4.80
C SER A 221 -12.64 6.74 -4.41
N ASP A 222 -12.66 6.99 -3.12
CA ASP A 222 -12.43 8.29 -2.49
C ASP A 222 -10.95 8.53 -2.19
N LEU A 223 -10.22 7.50 -1.76
CA LEU A 223 -8.77 7.52 -1.56
C LEU A 223 -8.09 6.49 -2.47
N VAL A 224 -6.94 6.83 -3.07
CA VAL A 224 -6.12 5.88 -3.84
C VAL A 224 -4.74 5.77 -3.19
N VAL A 225 -4.40 4.57 -2.72
CA VAL A 225 -3.10 4.25 -2.15
C VAL A 225 -2.37 3.31 -3.10
N VAL A 226 -1.10 3.60 -3.38
CA VAL A 226 -0.25 2.73 -4.18
C VAL A 226 0.92 2.26 -3.33
N CYS A 227 1.02 0.95 -3.16
CA CYS A 227 2.11 0.30 -2.47
C CYS A 227 3.15 -0.20 -3.49
N PHE A 228 4.41 0.12 -3.28
CA PHE A 228 5.51 -0.34 -4.13
C PHE A 228 6.50 -1.17 -3.33
N HIS A 229 6.92 -2.27 -3.91
CA HIS A 229 8.07 -3.05 -3.45
C HIS A 229 9.22 -2.80 -4.44
N TYR A 230 10.17 -1.95 -4.07
CA TYR A 230 11.16 -1.35 -5.00
C TYR A 230 12.40 -0.79 -4.30
N GLY A 231 13.38 -0.34 -5.08
CA GLY A 231 14.61 0.27 -4.55
C GLY A 231 15.68 -0.77 -4.19
N VAL A 232 16.74 -0.30 -3.54
CA VAL A 232 17.93 -1.13 -3.26
C VAL A 232 17.95 -1.54 -1.78
N GLU A 233 18.10 -2.84 -1.51
CA GLU A 233 18.28 -3.37 -0.16
C GLU A 233 19.32 -2.57 0.64
N TYR A 234 18.93 -2.17 1.84
CA TYR A 234 19.72 -1.45 2.84
C TYR A 234 20.16 -0.04 2.44
N SER A 235 19.74 0.47 1.29
CA SER A 235 19.96 1.87 0.94
C SER A 235 19.13 2.78 1.84
N LEU A 236 19.80 3.68 2.56
CA LEU A 236 19.13 4.66 3.42
C LEU A 236 18.45 5.80 2.64
N TRP A 237 18.59 5.81 1.32
CA TRP A 237 18.05 6.82 0.40
C TRP A 237 17.32 6.16 -0.77
N HIS A 238 16.24 6.78 -1.21
CA HIS A 238 15.55 6.36 -2.44
C HIS A 238 16.45 6.55 -3.67
N ASP A 239 16.25 5.72 -4.69
CA ASP A 239 16.87 5.90 -6.00
C ASP A 239 15.95 6.64 -6.99
N GLU A 240 16.49 6.99 -8.16
CA GLU A 240 15.76 7.74 -9.19
C GLU A 240 14.52 6.98 -9.71
N SER A 241 14.56 5.64 -9.75
CA SER A 241 13.42 4.82 -10.17
C SER A 241 12.27 4.93 -9.17
N GLN A 242 12.58 4.83 -7.87
CA GLN A 242 11.62 5.02 -6.79
C GLN A 242 10.99 6.43 -6.84
N GLU A 243 11.79 7.49 -7.03
CA GLU A 243 11.30 8.87 -7.13
C GLU A 243 10.34 9.04 -8.33
N GLU A 244 10.78 8.61 -9.52
CA GLU A 244 10.06 8.81 -10.76
C GLU A 244 8.68 8.13 -10.72
N VAL A 245 8.64 6.85 -10.36
CA VAL A 245 7.37 6.09 -10.35
C VAL A 245 6.40 6.60 -9.29
N SER A 246 6.92 7.01 -8.12
CA SER A 246 6.09 7.52 -7.01
C SER A 246 5.46 8.86 -7.35
N ARG A 247 6.26 9.81 -7.84
CA ARG A 247 5.76 11.13 -8.26
C ARG A 247 4.80 11.02 -9.43
N LYS A 248 5.09 10.20 -10.45
CA LYS A 248 4.17 9.99 -11.58
C LYS A 248 2.87 9.34 -11.14
N SER A 249 2.90 8.44 -10.15
CA SER A 249 1.67 7.84 -9.60
C SER A 249 0.77 8.87 -8.92
N ILE A 250 1.36 9.82 -8.18
CA ILE A 250 0.62 10.98 -7.63
C ILE A 250 0.06 11.86 -8.75
N ASP A 251 0.85 12.11 -9.80
CA ASP A 251 0.41 12.89 -10.96
C ASP A 251 -0.79 12.27 -11.70
N GLU A 252 -0.92 10.93 -11.68
CA GLU A 252 -2.06 10.20 -12.26
C GLU A 252 -3.24 10.03 -11.29
N GLY A 253 -3.13 10.48 -10.03
CA GLY A 253 -4.25 10.55 -9.09
C GLY A 253 -4.14 9.68 -7.84
N ALA A 254 -2.97 9.13 -7.54
CA ALA A 254 -2.70 8.55 -6.22
C ALA A 254 -2.68 9.62 -5.12
N ASP A 255 -3.18 9.29 -3.93
CA ASP A 255 -3.22 10.17 -2.77
C ASP A 255 -2.09 9.90 -1.76
N LEU A 256 -1.55 8.68 -1.77
CA LEU A 256 -0.51 8.23 -0.84
C LEU A 256 0.31 7.13 -1.51
N ILE A 257 1.63 7.22 -1.36
CA ILE A 257 2.56 6.17 -1.80
C ILE A 257 3.21 5.53 -0.57
N ILE A 258 3.19 4.20 -0.51
CA ILE A 258 3.81 3.41 0.55
C ILE A 258 4.85 2.48 -0.07
N GLY A 259 6.10 2.62 0.34
CA GLY A 259 7.22 1.82 -0.12
C GLY A 259 7.66 0.77 0.90
N ASN A 260 8.11 -0.36 0.37
CA ASN A 260 8.71 -1.50 1.06
C ASN A 260 9.87 -2.03 0.22
N HIS A 261 10.60 -3.03 0.74
CA HIS A 261 11.76 -3.72 0.14
C HIS A 261 13.14 -3.36 0.73
N PRO A 262 13.54 -2.07 0.89
CA PRO A 262 14.90 -1.77 1.33
C PRO A 262 15.29 -2.29 2.72
N HIS A 263 14.34 -2.83 3.51
CA HIS A 263 14.55 -3.33 4.88
C HIS A 263 15.15 -2.28 5.86
N VAL A 264 15.03 -1.00 5.49
CA VAL A 264 15.43 0.17 6.27
C VAL A 264 14.42 1.29 6.03
N THR A 265 14.21 2.16 7.01
CA THR A 265 13.38 3.35 6.80
C THR A 265 14.10 4.40 5.94
N GLN A 266 13.50 4.73 4.81
CA GLN A 266 13.94 5.83 3.95
C GLN A 266 13.24 7.13 4.32
N GLU A 267 13.73 8.24 3.78
CA GLU A 267 13.15 9.57 3.88
C GLU A 267 11.73 9.63 3.32
N ILE A 268 11.03 10.69 3.72
CA ILE A 268 9.66 10.96 3.36
C ILE A 268 9.63 12.16 2.43
N GLU A 269 8.78 12.09 1.42
CA GLU A 269 8.55 13.20 0.51
C GLU A 269 7.11 13.71 0.55
N MET A 270 6.95 15.03 0.69
CA MET A 270 5.72 15.75 0.33
C MET A 270 5.83 16.20 -1.13
N TYR A 271 5.05 15.57 -2.01
CA TYR A 271 4.98 15.93 -3.43
C TYR A 271 3.55 16.35 -3.78
N LYS A 272 3.37 17.61 -4.20
CA LYS A 272 2.06 18.20 -4.55
C LYS A 272 0.98 18.03 -3.46
N GLY A 273 1.39 18.12 -2.19
CA GLY A 273 0.48 17.98 -1.04
C GLY A 273 0.05 16.54 -0.77
N LYS A 274 0.77 15.55 -1.32
CA LYS A 274 0.59 14.12 -1.08
C LYS A 274 1.89 13.53 -0.56
N LEU A 275 1.81 12.51 0.27
CA LEU A 275 2.99 11.91 0.89
C LEU A 275 3.47 10.69 0.12
N ILE A 276 4.80 10.57 0.06
CA ILE A 276 5.53 9.41 -0.41
C ILE A 276 6.39 8.93 0.75
N PHE A 277 6.15 7.70 1.19
CA PHE A 277 7.05 6.99 2.08
C PHE A 277 7.86 6.01 1.23
N TYR A 278 9.16 6.28 1.01
CA TYR A 278 9.96 5.46 0.10
C TYR A 278 10.27 4.06 0.65
N SER A 279 10.38 3.92 1.96
CA SER A 279 10.46 2.62 2.62
C SER A 279 10.10 2.74 4.09
N LEU A 280 9.17 1.90 4.55
CA LEU A 280 8.83 1.80 5.97
C LEU A 280 9.83 0.94 6.77
N GLY A 281 10.61 0.11 6.07
CA GLY A 281 11.51 -0.88 6.65
C GLY A 281 10.77 -2.16 7.04
N ASN A 282 11.20 -2.80 8.13
CA ASN A 282 10.69 -4.08 8.61
C ASN A 282 9.67 -3.94 9.76
N THR A 283 8.69 -4.84 9.84
CA THR A 283 7.77 -4.94 10.99
C THR A 283 7.89 -6.29 11.70
N VAL A 284 7.82 -7.40 10.97
CA VAL A 284 8.12 -8.74 11.50
C VAL A 284 9.13 -9.37 10.57
N PHE A 285 10.34 -9.67 11.06
CA PHE A 285 11.44 -10.06 10.17
C PHE A 285 12.34 -11.12 10.79
N TYR A 286 12.79 -12.06 9.96
CA TYR A 286 13.52 -13.26 10.39
C TYR A 286 15.01 -13.02 10.69
N ASP A 287 15.60 -11.98 10.09
CA ASP A 287 17.02 -11.67 10.21
C ASP A 287 17.23 -10.47 11.13
N LEU A 288 17.82 -10.72 12.29
CA LEU A 288 18.10 -9.68 13.29
C LEU A 288 19.41 -8.92 13.00
N THR A 289 20.12 -9.29 11.94
CA THR A 289 21.42 -8.74 11.56
C THR A 289 21.42 -8.08 10.18
N ALA A 290 20.42 -8.36 9.35
CA ALA A 290 20.21 -7.71 8.07
C ALA A 290 19.28 -6.50 8.22
N GLY A 291 19.70 -5.35 7.66
CA GLY A 291 18.94 -4.11 7.69
C GLY A 291 19.03 -3.32 8.99
N SER A 292 18.01 -2.51 9.23
CA SER A 292 17.90 -1.64 10.40
C SER A 292 16.93 -2.23 11.42
N PRO A 293 17.28 -2.28 12.72
CA PRO A 293 16.30 -2.62 13.74
C PRO A 293 15.29 -1.47 13.93
N ASN A 294 15.65 -0.22 13.60
CA ASN A 294 14.77 0.94 13.68
C ASN A 294 13.92 1.03 12.40
N ASN A 295 12.61 0.97 12.56
CA ASN A 295 11.63 1.01 11.47
C ASN A 295 10.43 1.87 11.86
N ILE A 296 9.49 2.09 10.94
CA ILE A 296 8.29 2.89 11.21
C ILE A 296 7.01 2.17 10.81
N ILE A 297 5.92 2.50 11.50
CA ILE A 297 4.55 2.23 11.10
C ILE A 297 3.89 3.57 10.80
N VAL A 298 3.08 3.63 9.75
CA VAL A 298 2.40 4.86 9.33
C VAL A 298 0.90 4.70 9.52
N GLU A 299 0.30 5.62 10.28
CA GLU A 299 -1.14 5.77 10.43
C GLU A 299 -1.60 7.00 9.64
N TYR A 300 -2.28 6.79 8.51
CA TYR A 300 -2.94 7.83 7.76
C TYR A 300 -4.32 8.10 8.36
N LYS A 301 -4.55 9.32 8.83
CA LYS A 301 -5.80 9.71 9.48
C LYS A 301 -6.48 10.83 8.73
N VAL A 302 -7.79 10.71 8.58
CA VAL A 302 -8.65 11.83 8.22
C VAL A 302 -9.57 12.08 9.41
N THR A 303 -9.57 13.30 9.93
CA THR A 303 -10.47 13.73 11.00
C THR A 303 -11.21 14.98 10.55
N ASN A 304 -12.53 14.87 10.38
CA ASN A 304 -13.39 15.95 9.87
C ASN A 304 -12.79 16.62 8.61
N GLY A 305 -12.37 15.79 7.65
CA GLY A 305 -11.82 16.26 6.38
C GLY A 305 -10.39 16.77 6.41
N THR A 306 -9.73 16.74 7.57
CA THR A 306 -8.31 17.12 7.68
C THR A 306 -7.46 15.86 7.72
N ALA A 307 -6.55 15.72 6.77
CA ALA A 307 -5.63 14.61 6.67
C ALA A 307 -4.30 14.90 7.37
N GLN A 308 -3.79 13.90 8.06
CA GLN A 308 -2.48 13.87 8.68
C GLN A 308 -1.92 12.44 8.65
N THR A 309 -0.61 12.30 8.73
CA THR A 309 0.02 11.00 9.04
C THR A 309 0.66 11.05 10.41
N ILE A 310 0.41 10.01 11.20
CA ILE A 310 1.13 9.74 12.45
C ILE A 310 2.13 8.62 12.17
N ILE A 311 3.39 8.87 12.49
CA ILE A 311 4.51 7.96 12.34
C ILE A 311 4.80 7.40 13.73
N HIS A 312 4.74 6.07 13.82
CA HIS A 312 4.99 5.30 15.04
C HIS A 312 6.33 4.57 14.90
N PRO A 313 7.41 5.06 15.53
CA PRO A 313 8.70 4.38 15.55
C PRO A 313 8.64 3.02 16.24
N ILE A 314 9.21 2.01 15.59
CA ILE A 314 9.31 0.66 16.12
C ILE A 314 10.74 0.14 16.08
N LEU A 315 11.07 -0.68 17.07
CA LEU A 315 12.28 -1.48 17.09
C LEU A 315 11.92 -2.94 16.79
N VAL A 316 12.55 -3.53 15.78
CA VAL A 316 12.40 -4.96 15.50
C VAL A 316 13.54 -5.72 16.18
N TYR A 317 13.19 -6.59 17.13
CA TYR A 317 14.11 -7.54 17.74
C TYR A 317 13.35 -8.80 18.16
N ASN A 318 14.06 -9.94 18.27
CA ASN A 318 13.41 -11.24 18.54
C ASN A 318 12.22 -11.53 17.60
N TYR A 319 12.38 -11.11 16.34
CA TYR A 319 11.43 -11.26 15.24
C TYR A 319 10.16 -10.41 15.35
N ALA A 320 9.99 -9.65 16.43
CA ALA A 320 8.79 -8.89 16.71
C ALA A 320 9.08 -7.37 16.72
N PRO A 321 8.10 -6.53 16.33
CA PRO A 321 8.15 -5.10 16.51
C PRO A 321 7.80 -4.73 17.95
N HIS A 322 8.49 -3.72 18.45
CA HIS A 322 8.28 -3.13 19.76
C HIS A 322 8.20 -1.62 19.60
N ILE A 323 7.16 -0.99 20.16
CA ILE A 323 7.06 0.48 20.15
C ILE A 323 8.27 1.07 20.87
N MET A 324 8.94 2.05 20.24
CA MET A 324 10.08 2.71 20.87
C MET A 324 9.65 3.58 22.05
N ASP A 325 10.53 3.71 23.05
CA ASP A 325 10.38 4.76 24.07
C ASP A 325 10.54 6.16 23.45
N ASP A 326 9.91 7.17 24.05
CA ASP A 326 9.86 8.53 23.53
C ASP A 326 11.25 9.12 23.23
N GLN A 327 12.26 8.83 24.06
CA GLN A 327 13.60 9.39 23.87
C GLN A 327 14.23 8.84 22.59
N ARG A 328 14.22 7.51 22.41
CA ARG A 328 14.75 6.86 21.21
C ARG A 328 13.91 7.21 19.98
N ALA A 329 12.59 7.20 20.12
CA ALA A 329 11.65 7.54 19.06
C ALA A 329 11.90 8.96 18.53
N ASN A 330 12.00 9.96 19.41
CA ASN A 330 12.23 11.35 19.02
C ASN A 330 13.57 11.52 18.27
N ALA A 331 14.63 10.85 18.73
CA ALA A 331 15.93 10.90 18.05
C ALA A 331 15.87 10.26 16.66
N PHE A 332 15.17 9.14 16.52
CA PHE A 332 15.01 8.47 15.23
C PHE A 332 14.13 9.27 14.26
N LEU A 333 12.99 9.79 14.72
CA LEU A 333 12.12 10.67 13.93
C LEU A 333 12.87 11.91 13.46
N LYS A 334 13.70 12.50 14.32
CA LYS A 334 14.53 13.65 13.92
C LYS A 334 15.50 13.28 12.81
N SER A 335 16.12 12.10 12.87
CA SER A 335 17.01 11.63 11.81
C SER A 335 16.29 11.37 10.48
N ILE A 336 14.99 11.04 10.50
CA ILE A 336 14.16 10.90 9.30
C ILE A 336 13.81 12.29 8.77
N GLU A 337 13.34 13.20 9.64
CA GLU A 337 12.99 14.57 9.28
C GLU A 337 14.16 15.29 8.62
N ASP A 338 15.37 15.18 9.17
CA ASP A 338 16.57 15.87 8.67
C ASP A 338 16.96 15.49 7.23
N LYS A 339 16.48 14.35 6.73
CA LYS A 339 16.66 13.90 5.34
C LYS A 339 15.40 13.98 4.48
N SER A 340 14.27 14.38 5.04
CA SER A 340 12.97 14.43 4.37
C SER A 340 12.64 15.85 3.92
N ASN A 341 11.79 16.01 2.90
CA ASN A 341 11.30 17.34 2.49
C ASN A 341 9.94 17.68 3.12
N VAL A 342 9.70 17.19 4.34
CA VAL A 342 8.46 17.38 5.09
C VAL A 342 8.72 18.22 6.34
N ASN A 343 7.67 18.85 6.86
CA ASN A 343 7.72 19.45 8.19
C ASN A 343 7.07 18.46 9.16
N MET A 344 7.83 17.94 10.13
CA MET A 344 7.35 16.91 11.05
C MET A 344 7.33 17.47 12.47
N THR A 345 6.15 17.49 13.08
CA THR A 345 6.05 17.75 14.52
C THR A 345 6.37 16.47 15.28
N ILE A 346 7.35 16.53 16.17
CA ILE A 346 7.80 15.37 16.97
C ILE A 346 7.37 15.59 18.42
N GLU A 347 6.42 14.79 18.89
CA GLU A 347 5.85 14.91 20.24
C GLU A 347 5.54 13.53 20.82
N ASN A 348 5.96 13.29 22.08
CA ASN A 348 5.70 12.07 22.83
C ASN A 348 6.02 10.77 22.04
N GLY A 349 7.18 10.75 21.37
CA GLY A 349 7.62 9.61 20.58
C GLY A 349 6.92 9.42 19.24
N LEU A 350 6.05 10.34 18.84
CA LEU A 350 5.31 10.29 17.57
C LEU A 350 5.76 11.38 16.61
N GLY A 351 5.82 11.05 15.32
CA GLY A 351 6.01 12.02 14.25
C GLY A 351 4.67 12.35 13.62
N ILE A 352 4.35 13.62 13.48
CA ILE A 352 3.08 14.08 12.91
C ILE A 352 3.39 14.96 11.70
N ILE A 353 2.84 14.59 10.55
CA ILE A 353 2.91 15.40 9.32
C ILE A 353 1.49 15.78 8.92
N ASP A 354 1.21 17.09 8.98
CA ASP A 354 -0.06 17.64 8.51
C ASP A 354 -0.08 17.72 6.98
N ILE A 355 -1.10 17.11 6.38
CA ILE A 355 -1.35 17.20 4.93
C ILE A 355 -2.34 18.34 4.65
N GLY A 356 -3.27 18.57 5.56
CA GLY A 356 -4.27 19.63 5.48
C GLY A 356 -5.65 19.13 5.06
N LYS A 357 -6.51 20.04 4.61
CA LYS A 357 -7.89 19.70 4.23
C LYS A 357 -7.96 19.00 2.87
N LEU A 358 -8.78 17.95 2.79
CA LEU A 358 -9.04 17.15 1.58
C LEU A 358 -10.10 17.75 0.64
#